data_AF-A0A8I0ABC4-F1
#
_entry.id   AF-A0A8I0ABC4-F1
#
_cell.length_a   1.000
_cell.length_b   1.000
_cell.length_c   1.000
_cell.angle_alpha   90.00
_cell.angle_beta   90.00
_cell.angle_gamma   90.00
#
_symmetry.space_group_name_H-M   'P 1'
#
loop_
_entity.id
_entity.type
_entity.pdbx_description
1 polymer ?
#
loop_
_entity_poly.entity_id
_entity_poly.type
_entity_poly.pdbx_seq_one_letter_code
_entity_poly.pdbx_strand_id
1 'polypeptide(L)'
;MLSNFLIKKFIKNNDDINDNKVRIAYGNLGGAVGIIINTLLFLIKLFVGLFAGSIAIIADAFNNLSDAASSIITIIGFKMANKPADAEHPFGHGRIEYISALVVSFMVMLVGFQFVKTSFSKILNPEAVTFEIMPFLLLLISIGFKIWLSKFNKNLGNKINSSALKAAGTDALGDVFTSTTVVISFFASNFTSLPIDGYIGVLVALVIIYSGFSLIKETISPLLGEAPDAELVQQINDMVLSYEHISGVHDLVIHNYGPGRIMASIHAEIPADINIMTIHNIIDSAEREISQKLGVYLVVHMDPVSVDTDEISSTRKYIEEVLKSYSIVKSYHDFRVIGDEKHKNIIFDVVVDSNEFTNNFQSENLKESIENSVKLAHPTYNCIVTIDLQLH
;
A
#
# COMPACT_ATOMS: atom_id res chain seq x y z
N MET A 1 21.47 -27.65 -1.09
CA MET A 1 22.93 -27.41 -1.01
C MET A 1 23.29 -25.97 -1.36
N LEU A 2 22.98 -25.45 -2.56
CA LEU A 2 23.30 -24.05 -2.94
C LEU A 2 22.56 -22.99 -2.10
N SER A 3 21.25 -23.14 -1.90
CA SER A 3 20.44 -22.21 -1.09
C SER A 3 20.96 -22.06 0.35
N ASN A 4 21.28 -23.19 1.00
CA ASN A 4 21.82 -23.19 2.37
C ASN A 4 23.24 -22.62 2.43
N PHE A 5 24.04 -22.83 1.38
CA PHE A 5 25.37 -22.21 1.26
C PHE A 5 25.28 -20.68 1.19
N LEU A 6 24.39 -20.16 0.33
CA LEU A 6 24.17 -18.71 0.22
C LEU A 6 23.70 -18.10 1.54
N ILE A 7 22.72 -18.73 2.20
CA ILE A 7 22.23 -18.29 3.52
C ILE A 7 23.37 -18.26 4.54
N LYS A 8 24.14 -19.34 4.68
CA LYS A 8 25.25 -19.41 5.66
C LYS A 8 26.38 -18.43 5.36
N LYS A 9 26.63 -18.13 4.09
CA LYS A 9 27.72 -17.24 3.66
C LYS A 9 27.38 -15.77 3.86
N PHE A 10 26.14 -15.37 3.56
CA PHE A 10 25.74 -13.97 3.53
C PHE A 10 24.94 -13.51 4.75
N ILE A 11 24.39 -14.44 5.55
CA ILE A 11 23.59 -14.12 6.74
C ILE A 11 24.29 -14.67 7.99
N LYS A 12 24.82 -13.75 8.82
CA LYS A 12 25.35 -14.08 10.15
C LYS A 12 24.18 -14.34 11.12
N ASN A 13 24.35 -15.30 12.03
CA ASN A 13 23.32 -15.70 13.01
C ASN A 13 21.95 -16.01 12.37
N ASN A 14 21.96 -16.76 11.26
CA ASN A 14 20.79 -16.99 10.43
C ASN A 14 19.63 -17.77 11.08
N ASP A 15 19.82 -18.25 12.31
CA ASP A 15 18.81 -18.91 13.14
C ASP A 15 18.02 -17.91 14.02
N ASP A 16 18.56 -16.72 14.29
CA ASP A 16 17.88 -15.68 15.07
C ASP A 16 16.95 -14.84 14.18
N ILE A 17 15.87 -15.45 13.71
CA ILE A 17 14.89 -14.84 12.80
C ILE A 17 14.02 -13.75 13.44
N ASN A 18 14.12 -13.55 14.75
CA ASN A 18 13.43 -12.49 15.48
C ASN A 18 14.23 -11.19 15.52
N ASP A 19 15.55 -11.24 15.30
CA ASP A 19 16.37 -10.05 15.09
C ASP A 19 16.01 -9.38 13.74
N ASN A 20 15.58 -8.12 13.82
CA ASN A 20 15.23 -7.31 12.66
C ASN A 20 16.39 -7.22 11.64
N LYS A 21 17.66 -7.21 12.10
CA LYS A 21 18.84 -7.19 11.21
C LYS A 21 18.97 -8.48 10.40
N VAL A 22 18.66 -9.63 11.02
CA VAL A 22 18.70 -10.94 10.35
C VAL A 22 17.57 -11.03 9.33
N ARG A 23 16.36 -10.58 9.67
CA ARG A 23 15.22 -10.53 8.74
C ARG A 23 15.53 -9.67 7.49
N ILE A 24 16.11 -8.48 7.69
CA ILE A 24 16.54 -7.61 6.59
C ILE A 24 17.61 -8.29 5.72
N ALA A 25 18.57 -8.99 6.34
CA ALA A 25 19.60 -9.72 5.59
C ALA A 25 19.02 -10.84 4.71
N TYR A 26 17.99 -11.55 5.18
CA TYR A 26 17.25 -12.53 4.39
C TYR A 26 16.53 -11.87 3.19
N GLY A 27 15.88 -10.73 3.40
CA GLY A 27 15.25 -9.94 2.32
C GLY A 27 16.25 -9.49 1.27
N ASN A 28 17.37 -8.89 1.71
CA ASN A 28 18.44 -8.41 0.83
C ASN A 28 19.07 -9.54 0.02
N LEU A 29 19.31 -10.70 0.64
CA LEU A 29 19.83 -11.87 -0.06
C LEU A 29 18.84 -12.37 -1.13
N GLY A 30 17.55 -12.46 -0.79
CA GLY A 30 16.48 -12.83 -1.73
C GLY A 30 16.45 -11.89 -2.94
N GLY A 31 16.41 -10.59 -2.70
CA GLY A 31 16.40 -9.57 -3.75
C GLY A 31 17.66 -9.59 -4.62
N ALA A 32 18.86 -9.65 -4.02
CA ALA A 32 20.10 -9.68 -4.78
C ALA A 32 20.23 -10.92 -5.67
N VAL A 33 19.87 -12.10 -5.16
CA VAL A 33 19.85 -13.34 -5.96
C VAL A 33 18.82 -13.23 -7.09
N GLY A 34 17.63 -12.67 -6.81
CA GLY A 34 16.61 -12.40 -7.81
C GLY A 34 17.13 -11.55 -8.96
N ILE A 35 17.75 -10.41 -8.65
CA ILE A 35 18.32 -9.49 -9.66
C ILE A 35 19.34 -10.22 -10.54
N ILE A 36 20.29 -10.94 -9.92
CA ILE A 36 21.38 -11.60 -10.65
C ILE A 36 20.82 -12.66 -11.59
N ILE A 37 19.91 -13.52 -11.09
CA ILE A 37 19.32 -14.59 -11.89
C ILE A 37 18.47 -14.01 -13.01
N ASN A 38 17.57 -13.08 -12.73
CA ASN A 38 16.68 -12.48 -13.73
C ASN A 38 17.47 -11.75 -14.83
N THR A 39 18.53 -11.01 -14.46
CA THR A 39 19.43 -10.37 -15.43
C THR A 39 20.16 -11.40 -16.29
N LEU A 40 20.68 -12.47 -15.69
CA LEU A 40 21.35 -13.55 -16.44
C LEU A 40 20.38 -14.24 -17.42
N LEU A 41 19.17 -14.55 -16.97
CA LEU A 41 18.15 -15.18 -17.79
C LEU A 41 17.68 -14.28 -18.93
N PHE A 42 17.53 -12.98 -18.68
CA PHE A 42 17.26 -11.99 -19.73
C PHE A 42 18.32 -12.04 -20.82
N LEU A 43 19.61 -11.98 -20.47
CA LEU A 43 20.70 -12.00 -21.44
C LEU A 43 20.73 -13.30 -22.26
N ILE A 44 20.56 -14.46 -21.60
CA ILE A 44 20.52 -15.77 -22.27
C ILE A 44 19.35 -15.84 -23.25
N LYS A 45 18.13 -15.52 -22.78
CA LYS A 45 16.92 -15.62 -23.60
C LYS A 45 16.91 -14.59 -24.72
N LEU A 46 17.39 -13.37 -24.48
CA LEU A 46 17.51 -12.35 -25.52
C LEU A 46 18.43 -12.82 -26.64
N PHE A 47 19.60 -13.36 -26.30
CA PHE A 47 20.52 -13.92 -27.28
C PHE A 47 19.88 -15.07 -28.07
N VAL A 48 19.25 -16.01 -27.37
CA VAL A 48 18.55 -17.15 -27.98
C VAL A 48 17.41 -16.69 -28.89
N GLY A 49 16.61 -15.71 -28.46
CA GLY A 49 15.47 -15.20 -29.21
C GLY A 49 15.89 -14.43 -30.47
N LEU A 50 16.93 -13.61 -30.37
CA LEU A 50 17.51 -12.92 -31.54
C LEU A 50 18.11 -13.91 -32.54
N PHE A 51 18.84 -14.91 -32.05
CA PHE A 51 19.44 -15.95 -32.89
C PHE A 51 18.40 -16.84 -33.57
N ALA A 52 17.34 -17.22 -32.85
CA ALA A 52 16.23 -18.03 -33.34
C ALA A 52 15.22 -17.25 -34.21
N GLY A 53 15.30 -15.90 -34.22
CA GLY A 53 14.29 -15.02 -34.79
C GLY A 53 12.92 -15.13 -34.09
N SER A 54 12.87 -15.55 -32.82
CA SER A 54 11.63 -15.81 -32.07
C SER A 54 11.21 -14.60 -31.24
N ILE A 55 10.02 -14.06 -31.52
CA ILE A 55 9.47 -12.93 -30.76
C ILE A 55 8.97 -13.40 -29.40
N ALA A 56 8.42 -14.62 -29.30
CA ALA A 56 7.98 -15.19 -28.03
C ALA A 56 9.12 -15.33 -27.01
N ILE A 57 10.29 -15.80 -27.46
CA ILE A 57 11.49 -15.90 -26.61
C ILE A 57 11.98 -14.51 -26.20
N ILE A 58 12.00 -13.54 -27.12
CA ILE A 58 12.43 -12.18 -26.78
C ILE A 58 11.45 -11.55 -25.77
N ALA A 59 10.14 -11.71 -25.94
CA ALA A 59 9.16 -11.23 -24.97
C ALA A 59 9.38 -11.85 -23.58
N ASP A 60 9.58 -13.17 -23.50
CA ASP A 60 9.87 -13.88 -22.26
C ASP A 60 11.21 -13.46 -21.63
N ALA A 61 12.21 -13.08 -22.44
CA ALA A 61 13.43 -12.45 -21.95
C ALA A 61 13.11 -11.11 -21.24
N PHE A 62 12.35 -10.24 -21.90
CA PHE A 62 12.01 -8.93 -21.36
C PHE A 62 11.11 -9.00 -20.12
N ASN A 63 10.30 -10.04 -19.97
CA ASN A 63 9.63 -10.31 -18.70
C ASN A 63 10.64 -10.49 -17.55
N ASN A 64 11.73 -11.24 -17.77
CA ASN A 64 12.79 -11.35 -16.76
C ASN A 64 13.58 -10.06 -16.56
N LEU A 65 13.69 -9.21 -17.59
CA LEU A 65 14.22 -7.85 -17.41
C LEU A 65 13.30 -7.02 -16.49
N SER A 66 11.98 -7.12 -16.66
CA SER A 66 11.00 -6.45 -15.79
C SER A 66 11.15 -6.89 -14.33
N ASP A 67 11.32 -8.18 -14.05
CA ASP A 67 11.55 -8.68 -12.69
C ASP A 67 12.85 -8.11 -12.06
N ALA A 68 13.92 -8.06 -12.86
CA ALA A 68 15.19 -7.48 -12.44
C ALA A 68 15.05 -5.97 -12.21
N ALA A 69 14.36 -5.25 -13.11
CA ALA A 69 14.12 -3.83 -13.01
C ALA A 69 13.31 -3.48 -11.76
N SER A 70 12.21 -4.20 -11.48
CA SER A 70 11.41 -4.03 -10.26
C SER A 70 12.27 -4.15 -9.00
N SER A 71 13.14 -5.16 -8.95
CA SER A 71 14.05 -5.35 -7.81
C SER A 71 15.13 -4.26 -7.71
N ILE A 72 15.64 -3.76 -8.84
CA ILE A 72 16.59 -2.64 -8.87
C ILE A 72 15.93 -1.35 -8.40
N ILE A 73 14.68 -1.08 -8.79
CA ILE A 73 13.92 0.07 -8.30
C ILE A 73 13.71 -0.04 -6.81
N THR A 74 13.37 -1.21 -6.27
CA THR A 74 13.25 -1.35 -4.82
C THR A 74 14.55 -0.90 -4.13
N ILE A 75 15.72 -1.27 -4.66
CA ILE A 75 17.01 -0.87 -4.07
C ILE A 75 17.31 0.62 -4.27
N ILE A 76 17.17 1.14 -5.49
CA ILE A 76 17.49 2.55 -5.83
C ILE A 76 16.46 3.49 -5.23
N GLY A 77 15.17 3.17 -5.41
CA GLY A 77 14.01 3.83 -4.84
C GLY A 77 14.12 3.90 -3.33
N PHE A 78 14.48 2.82 -2.64
CA PHE A 78 14.75 2.85 -1.19
C PHE A 78 15.90 3.79 -0.84
N LYS A 79 17.01 3.76 -1.59
CA LYS A 79 18.15 4.66 -1.34
C LYS A 79 17.77 6.13 -1.52
N MET A 80 17.00 6.46 -2.55
CA MET A 80 16.53 7.83 -2.82
C MET A 80 15.46 8.25 -1.81
N ALA A 81 14.55 7.35 -1.46
CA ALA A 81 13.50 7.57 -0.46
C ALA A 81 14.09 7.85 0.92
N ASN A 82 15.25 7.27 1.25
CA ASN A 82 15.97 7.55 2.50
C ASN A 82 16.70 8.90 2.54
N LYS A 83 16.65 9.71 1.47
CA LYS A 83 17.16 11.08 1.54
C LYS A 83 16.39 11.85 2.64
N PRO A 84 17.11 12.57 3.54
CA PRO A 84 16.46 13.35 4.60
C PRO A 84 15.56 14.44 4.02
N ALA A 85 14.72 15.03 4.86
CA ALA A 85 13.95 16.21 4.51
C ALA A 85 14.88 17.38 4.12
N ASP A 86 14.44 18.17 3.16
CA ASP A 86 15.12 19.40 2.75
C ASP A 86 14.10 20.54 2.58
N ALA A 87 14.58 21.72 2.20
CA ALA A 87 13.73 22.92 2.09
C ALA A 87 12.62 22.79 1.02
N GLU A 88 12.85 21.97 -0.02
CA GLU A 88 11.85 21.70 -1.05
C GLU A 88 10.88 20.58 -0.63
N HIS A 89 11.36 19.63 0.19
CA HIS A 89 10.62 18.46 0.64
C HIS A 89 10.67 18.33 2.18
N PRO A 90 9.88 19.13 2.92
CA PRO A 90 9.93 19.17 4.38
C PRO A 90 9.47 17.85 5.04
N PHE A 91 8.64 17.07 4.36
CA PHE A 91 8.21 15.73 4.80
C PHE A 91 9.13 14.61 4.30
N GLY A 92 10.24 14.95 3.63
CA GLY A 92 11.19 14.00 3.08
C GLY A 92 10.81 13.46 1.70
N HIS A 93 11.60 12.48 1.27
CA HIS A 93 11.60 11.98 -0.11
C HIS A 93 10.96 10.59 -0.24
N GLY A 94 10.23 10.11 0.78
CA GLY A 94 9.76 8.72 0.86
C GLY A 94 8.95 8.28 -0.36
N ARG A 95 8.06 9.14 -0.87
CA ARG A 95 7.23 8.85 -2.06
C ARG A 95 8.02 8.71 -3.37
N ILE A 96 9.32 9.06 -3.42
CA ILE A 96 10.17 8.80 -4.59
C ILE A 96 10.24 7.32 -4.92
N GLU A 97 10.13 6.43 -3.92
CA GLU A 97 10.06 4.99 -4.14
C GLU A 97 8.90 4.63 -5.06
N TYR A 98 7.70 5.13 -4.75
CA TYR A 98 6.50 4.92 -5.55
C TYR A 98 6.63 5.57 -6.93
N ILE A 99 7.11 6.82 -7.01
CA ILE A 99 7.29 7.48 -8.32
C ILE A 99 8.26 6.69 -9.22
N SER A 100 9.34 6.15 -8.65
CA SER A 100 10.31 5.34 -9.38
C SER A 100 9.70 4.03 -9.87
N ALA A 101 8.90 3.36 -9.04
CA ALA A 101 8.16 2.15 -9.42
C ALA A 101 7.15 2.45 -10.55
N LEU A 102 6.47 3.58 -10.48
CA LEU A 102 5.51 4.01 -11.49
C LEU A 102 6.17 4.22 -12.85
N VAL A 103 7.31 4.93 -12.90
CA VAL A 103 8.06 5.21 -14.15
C VAL A 103 8.47 3.92 -14.85
N VAL A 104 8.99 2.93 -14.11
CA VAL A 104 9.40 1.67 -14.75
C VAL A 104 8.20 0.83 -15.15
N SER A 105 7.14 0.82 -14.35
CA SER A 105 5.92 0.11 -14.73
C SER A 105 5.37 0.61 -16.06
N PHE A 106 5.43 1.92 -16.31
CA PHE A 106 5.15 2.50 -17.63
C PHE A 106 6.11 1.99 -18.71
N MET A 107 7.43 1.97 -18.47
CA MET A 107 8.40 1.43 -19.43
C MET A 107 8.13 -0.04 -19.77
N VAL A 108 7.80 -0.87 -18.78
CA VAL A 108 7.45 -2.28 -18.96
C VAL A 108 6.19 -2.41 -19.81
N MET A 109 5.15 -1.63 -19.56
CA MET A 109 3.96 -1.63 -20.40
C MET A 109 4.27 -1.20 -21.84
N LEU A 110 5.07 -0.15 -22.06
CA LEU A 110 5.46 0.31 -23.40
C LEU A 110 6.16 -0.81 -24.18
N VAL A 111 7.08 -1.53 -23.52
CA VAL A 111 7.74 -2.70 -24.10
C VAL A 111 6.74 -3.82 -24.38
N GLY A 112 5.80 -4.08 -23.47
CA GLY A 112 4.71 -5.04 -23.67
C GLY A 112 3.85 -4.71 -24.90
N PHE A 113 3.43 -3.45 -25.08
CA PHE A 113 2.71 -3.00 -26.28
C PHE A 113 3.52 -3.17 -27.55
N GLN A 114 4.82 -2.91 -27.50
CA GLN A 114 5.70 -3.16 -28.64
C GLN A 114 5.73 -4.65 -29.00
N PHE A 115 5.78 -5.55 -28.01
CA PHE A 115 5.70 -7.00 -28.27
C PHE A 115 4.36 -7.45 -28.81
N VAL A 116 3.24 -6.86 -28.37
CA VAL A 116 1.93 -7.13 -28.99
C VAL A 116 1.98 -6.78 -30.47
N LYS A 117 2.48 -5.59 -30.82
CA LYS A 117 2.57 -5.12 -32.20
C LYS A 117 3.47 -6.02 -33.06
N THR A 118 4.67 -6.34 -32.59
CA THR A 118 5.63 -7.17 -33.36
C THR A 118 5.15 -8.62 -33.46
N SER A 119 4.59 -9.19 -32.39
CA SER A 119 4.03 -10.55 -32.41
C SER A 119 2.83 -10.64 -33.36
N PHE A 120 1.93 -9.65 -33.34
CA PHE A 120 0.81 -9.60 -34.27
C PHE A 120 1.27 -9.42 -35.73
N SER A 121 2.28 -8.58 -35.97
CA SER A 121 2.90 -8.46 -37.30
C SER A 121 3.46 -9.79 -37.80
N LYS A 122 4.03 -10.61 -36.91
CA LYS A 122 4.55 -11.94 -37.25
C LYS A 122 3.47 -12.99 -37.50
N ILE A 123 2.26 -12.80 -36.94
CA ILE A 123 1.09 -13.60 -37.31
C ILE A 123 0.66 -13.28 -38.76
N LEU A 124 0.63 -11.99 -39.12
CA LEU A 124 0.24 -11.55 -40.47
C LEU A 124 1.30 -11.85 -41.53
N ASN A 125 2.58 -11.72 -41.16
CA ASN A 125 3.73 -11.98 -42.01
C ASN A 125 4.60 -13.06 -41.34
N PRO A 126 4.29 -14.36 -41.55
CA PRO A 126 5.03 -15.45 -40.92
C PRO A 126 6.50 -15.45 -41.31
N GLU A 127 7.36 -15.24 -40.31
CA GLU A 127 8.81 -15.43 -40.43
C GLU A 127 9.20 -16.75 -39.76
N ALA A 128 10.09 -17.50 -40.42
CA ALA A 128 10.54 -18.79 -39.92
C ALA A 128 11.35 -18.62 -38.63
N VAL A 129 11.04 -19.45 -37.63
CA VAL A 129 11.82 -19.55 -36.39
C VAL A 129 12.84 -20.67 -36.57
N THR A 130 14.12 -20.34 -36.44
CA THR A 130 15.20 -21.32 -36.61
C THR A 130 15.35 -22.15 -35.34
N PHE A 131 14.91 -23.40 -35.40
CA PHE A 131 15.10 -24.34 -34.31
C PHE A 131 16.53 -24.88 -34.30
N GLU A 132 17.17 -24.77 -33.14
CA GLU A 132 18.50 -25.29 -32.89
C GLU A 132 18.54 -25.93 -31.50
N ILE A 133 19.24 -27.06 -31.37
CA ILE A 133 19.25 -27.87 -30.14
C ILE A 133 19.88 -27.08 -28.98
N MET A 134 20.96 -26.34 -29.25
CA MET A 134 21.67 -25.60 -28.21
C MET A 134 20.82 -24.47 -27.60
N PRO A 135 20.19 -23.56 -28.38
CA PRO A 135 19.18 -22.63 -27.87
C PRO A 135 18.05 -23.29 -27.08
N PHE A 136 17.52 -24.42 -27.55
CA PHE A 136 16.47 -25.15 -26.85
C PHE A 136 16.92 -25.63 -25.47
N LEU A 137 18.12 -26.19 -25.35
CA LEU A 137 18.70 -26.60 -24.05
C LEU A 137 18.92 -25.41 -23.12
N LEU A 138 19.34 -24.26 -23.63
CA LEU A 138 19.51 -23.04 -22.82
C LEU A 138 18.17 -22.57 -22.24
N LEU A 139 17.07 -22.67 -22.98
CA LEU A 139 15.74 -22.34 -22.48
C LEU A 139 15.28 -23.32 -21.40
N LEU A 140 15.54 -24.63 -21.54
CA LEU A 140 15.25 -25.60 -20.48
C LEU A 140 16.04 -25.31 -19.20
N ILE A 141 17.31 -24.94 -19.33
CA ILE A 141 18.15 -24.50 -18.20
C ILE A 141 17.55 -23.24 -17.55
N SER A 142 17.04 -22.29 -18.34
CA SER A 142 16.40 -21.07 -17.82
C SER A 142 15.17 -21.38 -16.94
N ILE A 143 14.35 -22.35 -17.35
CA ILE A 143 13.22 -22.84 -16.56
C ILE A 143 13.71 -23.47 -15.26
N GLY A 144 14.78 -24.26 -15.31
CA GLY A 144 15.42 -24.84 -14.12
C GLY A 144 15.85 -23.78 -13.10
N PHE A 145 16.44 -22.67 -13.57
CA PHE A 145 16.79 -21.53 -12.72
C PHE A 145 15.57 -20.85 -12.08
N LYS A 146 14.47 -20.67 -12.82
CA LYS A 146 13.23 -20.09 -12.26
C LYS A 146 12.56 -21.02 -11.24
N ILE A 147 12.54 -22.33 -11.48
CA ILE A 147 12.08 -23.32 -10.49
C ILE A 147 12.92 -23.24 -9.22
N TRP A 148 14.26 -23.17 -9.38
CA TRP A 148 15.15 -23.02 -8.24
C TRP A 148 14.93 -21.71 -7.49
N LEU A 149 14.79 -20.59 -8.22
CA LEU A 149 14.54 -19.26 -7.64
C LEU A 149 13.20 -19.22 -6.88
N SER A 150 12.15 -19.81 -7.44
CA SER A 150 10.86 -19.98 -6.78
C SER A 150 11.00 -20.70 -5.44
N LYS A 151 11.67 -21.86 -5.43
CA LYS A 151 11.90 -22.64 -4.22
C LYS A 151 12.79 -21.90 -3.22
N PHE A 152 13.79 -21.17 -3.71
CA PHE A 152 14.68 -20.35 -2.90
C PHE A 152 13.89 -19.26 -2.16
N ASN A 153 13.18 -18.40 -2.90
CA ASN A 153 12.42 -17.29 -2.33
C ASN A 153 11.29 -17.78 -1.40
N LYS A 154 10.57 -18.85 -1.75
CA LYS A 154 9.57 -19.45 -0.85
C LYS A 154 10.18 -19.99 0.45
N ASN A 155 11.35 -20.63 0.37
CA ASN A 155 12.04 -21.13 1.57
C ASN A 155 12.48 -19.98 2.48
N LEU A 156 13.07 -18.92 1.93
CA LEU A 156 13.45 -17.74 2.71
C LEU A 156 12.20 -17.06 3.30
N GLY A 157 11.16 -16.86 2.49
CA GLY A 157 9.90 -16.24 2.91
C GLY A 157 9.16 -17.03 3.99
N ASN A 158 9.20 -18.37 3.94
CA ASN A 158 8.65 -19.20 5.01
C ASN A 158 9.46 -19.11 6.30
N LYS A 159 10.80 -19.04 6.22
CA LYS A 159 11.67 -18.93 7.40
C LYS A 159 11.45 -17.65 8.19
N ILE A 160 11.32 -16.50 7.52
CA ILE A 160 11.13 -15.20 8.19
C ILE A 160 9.67 -14.72 8.19
N ASN A 161 8.74 -15.58 7.76
CA ASN A 161 7.34 -15.25 7.53
C ASN A 161 7.14 -13.96 6.69
N SER A 162 7.93 -13.78 5.63
CA SER A 162 7.86 -12.63 4.74
C SER A 162 6.89 -12.91 3.58
N SER A 163 5.81 -12.14 3.51
CA SER A 163 4.86 -12.13 2.39
C SER A 163 5.56 -11.75 1.08
N ALA A 164 6.42 -10.72 1.10
CA ALA A 164 7.16 -10.25 -0.07
C ALA A 164 8.04 -11.36 -0.72
N LEU A 165 8.81 -12.09 0.08
CA LEU A 165 9.63 -13.19 -0.45
C LEU A 165 8.79 -14.38 -0.94
N LYS A 166 7.67 -14.67 -0.26
CA LYS A 166 6.73 -15.69 -0.74
C LYS A 166 6.11 -15.27 -2.09
N ALA A 167 5.74 -14.01 -2.24
CA ALA A 167 5.21 -13.44 -3.47
C ALA A 167 6.25 -13.51 -4.61
N ALA A 168 7.49 -13.07 -4.37
CA ALA A 168 8.58 -13.21 -5.34
C ALA A 168 8.87 -14.67 -5.75
N GLY A 169 8.63 -15.62 -4.84
CA GLY A 169 8.72 -17.04 -5.18
C GLY A 169 7.53 -17.57 -5.98
N THR A 170 6.34 -17.01 -5.81
CA THR A 170 5.15 -17.33 -6.62
C THR A 170 5.23 -16.69 -8.01
N ASP A 171 5.73 -15.47 -8.10
CA ASP A 171 6.03 -14.76 -9.34
C ASP A 171 7.00 -15.55 -10.23
N ALA A 172 8.16 -15.96 -9.66
CA ALA A 172 9.11 -16.83 -10.35
C ALA A 172 8.52 -18.19 -10.78
N LEU A 173 7.45 -18.66 -10.13
CA LEU A 173 6.72 -19.85 -10.57
C LEU A 173 5.77 -19.54 -11.73
N GLY A 174 5.12 -18.37 -11.75
CA GLY A 174 4.38 -17.86 -12.89
C GLY A 174 5.23 -17.85 -14.16
N ASP A 175 6.47 -17.37 -14.05
CA ASP A 175 7.42 -17.37 -15.17
C ASP A 175 7.77 -18.75 -15.70
N VAL A 176 7.80 -19.76 -14.83
CA VAL A 176 8.01 -21.15 -15.28
C VAL A 176 6.91 -21.55 -16.27
N PHE A 177 5.66 -21.18 -16.01
CA PHE A 177 4.55 -21.49 -16.92
C PHE A 177 4.68 -20.71 -18.24
N THR A 178 4.99 -19.42 -18.18
CA THR A 178 5.19 -18.57 -19.37
C THR A 178 6.35 -19.09 -20.22
N SER A 179 7.53 -19.30 -19.62
CA SER A 179 8.71 -19.81 -20.32
C SER A 179 8.52 -21.24 -20.83
N THR A 180 7.77 -22.09 -20.12
CA THR A 180 7.44 -23.45 -20.63
C THR A 180 6.58 -23.37 -21.88
N THR A 181 5.60 -22.46 -21.90
CA THR A 181 4.74 -22.23 -23.07
C THR A 181 5.58 -21.77 -24.27
N VAL A 182 6.54 -20.89 -24.05
CA VAL A 182 7.49 -20.42 -25.06
C VAL A 182 8.40 -21.54 -25.56
N VAL A 183 8.91 -22.39 -24.68
CA VAL A 183 9.73 -23.55 -25.06
C VAL A 183 8.94 -24.57 -25.90
N ILE A 184 7.68 -24.84 -25.51
CA ILE A 184 6.78 -25.70 -26.29
C ILE A 184 6.53 -25.08 -27.67
N SER A 185 6.29 -23.76 -27.73
CA SER A 185 6.15 -23.03 -28.99
C SER A 185 7.39 -23.16 -29.87
N PHE A 186 8.57 -22.98 -29.29
CA PHE A 186 9.84 -23.05 -30.02
C PHE A 186 10.08 -24.45 -30.59
N PHE A 187 9.78 -25.51 -29.82
CA PHE A 187 9.87 -26.89 -30.30
C PHE A 187 8.82 -27.20 -31.38
N ALA A 188 7.58 -26.75 -31.21
CA ALA A 188 6.50 -26.98 -32.16
C ALA A 188 6.74 -26.29 -33.51
N SER A 189 7.41 -25.13 -33.53
CA SER A 189 7.77 -24.40 -34.75
C SER A 189 8.62 -25.22 -35.73
N ASN A 190 9.29 -26.28 -35.27
CA ASN A 190 10.05 -27.19 -36.15
C ASN A 190 9.14 -28.13 -36.98
N PHE A 191 7.88 -28.31 -36.58
CA PHE A 191 6.96 -29.29 -37.18
C PHE A 191 5.79 -28.67 -37.93
N THR A 192 5.70 -27.33 -37.97
CA THR A 192 4.56 -26.61 -38.53
C THR A 192 4.98 -25.33 -39.23
N SER A 193 4.24 -24.95 -40.27
CA SER A 193 4.37 -23.66 -40.95
C SER A 193 3.46 -22.58 -40.35
N LEU A 194 2.65 -22.92 -39.34
CA LEU A 194 1.80 -21.96 -38.66
C LEU A 194 2.66 -20.98 -37.82
N PRO A 195 2.29 -19.69 -37.74
CA PRO A 195 3.04 -18.69 -36.98
C PRO A 195 2.79 -18.81 -35.47
N ILE A 196 3.04 -19.98 -34.88
CA ILE A 196 2.79 -20.27 -33.45
C ILE A 196 3.55 -19.31 -32.55
N ASP A 197 4.79 -18.99 -32.91
CA ASP A 197 5.62 -17.99 -32.21
C ASP A 197 4.95 -16.62 -32.10
N GLY A 198 4.22 -16.19 -33.13
CA GLY A 198 3.46 -14.94 -33.10
C GLY A 198 2.31 -15.00 -32.09
N TYR A 199 1.55 -16.10 -32.06
CA TYR A 199 0.44 -16.27 -31.09
C TYR A 199 0.94 -16.33 -29.65
N ILE A 200 2.01 -17.10 -29.40
CA ILE A 200 2.60 -17.18 -28.06
C ILE A 200 3.28 -15.88 -27.67
N GLY A 201 3.91 -15.17 -28.62
CA GLY A 201 4.43 -13.83 -28.40
C GLY A 201 3.35 -12.83 -27.95
N VAL A 202 2.16 -12.85 -28.57
CA VAL A 202 1.02 -12.04 -28.12
C VAL A 202 0.59 -12.43 -26.70
N LEU A 203 0.47 -13.73 -26.41
CA LEU A 203 0.10 -14.21 -25.08
C LEU A 203 1.09 -13.72 -24.01
N VAL A 204 2.39 -13.90 -24.22
CA VAL A 204 3.42 -13.44 -23.28
C VAL A 204 3.41 -11.92 -23.16
N ALA A 205 3.23 -11.18 -24.26
CA ALA A 205 3.13 -9.73 -24.23
C ALA A 205 1.93 -9.23 -23.40
N LEU A 206 0.78 -9.92 -23.45
CA LEU A 206 -0.37 -9.60 -22.62
C LEU A 206 -0.11 -9.85 -21.13
N VAL A 207 0.63 -10.92 -20.80
CA VAL A 207 1.09 -11.18 -19.41
C VAL A 207 1.98 -10.03 -18.92
N ILE A 208 2.94 -9.57 -19.74
CA ILE A 208 3.80 -8.42 -19.40
C ILE A 208 3.00 -7.14 -19.17
N ILE A 209 2.02 -6.86 -20.05
CA ILE A 209 1.15 -5.68 -19.90
C ILE A 209 0.33 -5.78 -18.61
N TYR A 210 -0.23 -6.96 -18.31
CA TYR A 210 -0.98 -7.19 -17.08
C TYR A 210 -0.11 -6.97 -15.84
N SER A 211 1.12 -7.52 -15.82
CA SER A 211 2.08 -7.30 -14.73
C SER A 211 2.42 -5.81 -14.57
N GLY A 212 2.69 -5.11 -15.67
CA GLY A 212 2.93 -3.67 -15.65
C GLY A 212 1.73 -2.87 -15.12
N PHE A 213 0.52 -3.22 -15.51
CA PHE A 213 -0.70 -2.58 -15.00
C PHE A 213 -0.95 -2.84 -13.51
N SER A 214 -0.71 -4.08 -13.03
CA SER A 214 -0.80 -4.40 -11.60
C SER A 214 0.16 -3.55 -10.78
N LEU A 215 1.41 -3.42 -11.23
CA LEU A 215 2.42 -2.58 -10.57
C LEU A 215 1.99 -1.11 -10.51
N ILE A 216 1.43 -0.57 -11.61
CA ILE A 216 0.88 0.80 -11.62
C ILE A 216 -0.20 0.95 -10.55
N LYS A 217 -1.17 0.02 -10.51
CA LYS A 217 -2.27 0.07 -9.55
C LYS A 217 -1.77 0.04 -8.10
N GLU A 218 -0.83 -0.85 -7.80
CA GLU A 218 -0.20 -0.98 -6.48
C GLU A 218 0.58 0.28 -6.09
N THR A 219 1.10 1.02 -7.06
CA THR A 219 1.92 2.22 -6.81
C THR A 219 1.10 3.50 -6.70
N ILE A 220 -0.08 3.56 -7.34
CA ILE A 220 -0.95 4.74 -7.29
C ILE A 220 -1.61 4.90 -5.92
N SER A 221 -2.08 3.81 -5.29
CA SER A 221 -2.79 3.90 -4.01
C SER A 221 -1.99 4.62 -2.91
N PRO A 222 -0.70 4.28 -2.67
CA PRO A 222 0.12 5.01 -1.69
C PRO A 222 0.38 6.49 -2.05
N LEU A 223 0.29 6.86 -3.34
CA LEU A 223 0.45 8.24 -3.78
C LEU A 223 -0.81 9.09 -3.55
N LEU A 224 -1.99 8.48 -3.70
CA LEU A 224 -3.27 9.15 -3.48
C LEU A 224 -3.61 9.31 -1.99
N GLY A 225 -3.15 8.38 -1.15
CA GLY A 225 -3.49 8.31 0.27
C GLY A 225 -4.26 7.03 0.56
N GLU A 226 -3.52 5.97 0.84
CA GLU A 226 -4.10 4.69 1.24
C GLU A 226 -4.63 4.76 2.67
N ALA A 227 -5.73 4.04 2.94
CA ALA A 227 -6.26 3.92 4.28
C ALA A 227 -5.19 3.36 5.23
N PRO A 228 -5.04 3.92 6.44
CA PRO A 228 -4.07 3.43 7.40
C PRO A 228 -4.44 2.03 7.88
N ASP A 229 -3.43 1.29 8.34
CA ASP A 229 -3.65 -0.02 8.95
C ASP A 229 -4.54 0.10 10.21
N ALA A 230 -5.59 -0.71 10.28
CA ALA A 230 -6.55 -0.68 11.38
C ALA A 230 -5.90 -0.99 12.74
N GLU A 231 -4.86 -1.84 12.75
CA GLU A 231 -4.09 -2.12 13.96
C GLU A 231 -3.33 -0.87 14.44
N LEU A 232 -2.71 -0.12 13.53
CA LEU A 232 -2.03 1.14 13.85
C LEU A 232 -3.01 2.20 14.39
N VAL A 233 -4.18 2.33 13.74
CA VAL A 233 -5.25 3.23 14.18
C VAL A 233 -5.66 2.92 15.62
N GLN A 234 -5.96 1.66 15.91
CA GLN A 234 -6.37 1.22 17.24
C GLN A 234 -5.26 1.47 18.28
N GLN A 235 -4.01 1.16 17.94
CA GLN A 235 -2.86 1.37 18.83
C GLN A 235 -2.66 2.85 19.18
N ILE A 236 -2.82 3.77 18.23
CA ILE A 236 -2.73 5.21 18.50
C ILE A 236 -3.85 5.63 19.47
N ASN A 237 -5.10 5.28 19.16
CA ASN A 237 -6.25 5.62 20.00
C ASN A 237 -6.10 5.11 21.44
N ASP A 238 -5.79 3.83 21.60
CA ASP A 238 -5.66 3.19 22.92
C ASP A 238 -4.52 3.79 23.74
N MET A 239 -3.40 4.15 23.09
CA MET A 239 -2.28 4.75 23.80
C MET A 239 -2.54 6.20 24.19
N VAL A 240 -3.17 7.01 23.34
CA VAL A 240 -3.55 8.39 23.71
C VAL A 240 -4.55 8.35 24.87
N LEU A 241 -5.58 7.49 24.80
CA LEU A 241 -6.57 7.32 25.88
C LEU A 241 -5.99 6.80 27.21
N SER A 242 -4.76 6.25 27.20
CA SER A 242 -4.12 5.76 28.42
C SER A 242 -3.53 6.87 29.31
N TYR A 243 -3.42 8.10 28.80
CA TYR A 243 -2.90 9.23 29.56
C TYR A 243 -3.98 9.87 30.44
N GLU A 244 -3.56 10.35 31.62
CA GLU A 244 -4.45 11.00 32.58
C GLU A 244 -5.08 12.27 31.99
N HIS A 245 -6.34 12.53 32.35
CA HIS A 245 -7.12 13.68 31.89
C HIS A 245 -7.48 13.70 30.41
N ILE A 246 -7.26 12.61 29.67
CA ILE A 246 -7.82 12.44 28.32
C ILE A 246 -9.08 11.58 28.44
N SER A 247 -10.24 12.17 28.18
CA SER A 247 -11.55 11.49 28.31
C SER A 247 -12.03 10.82 27.03
N GLY A 248 -11.51 11.27 25.89
CA GLY A 248 -11.95 10.85 24.57
C GLY A 248 -10.92 11.22 23.52
N VAL A 249 -10.97 10.53 22.38
CA VAL A 249 -10.19 10.86 21.20
C VAL A 249 -11.06 10.73 19.96
N HIS A 250 -10.88 11.65 19.01
CA HIS A 250 -11.61 11.68 17.75
C HIS A 250 -10.71 12.29 16.65
N ASP A 251 -11.20 12.30 15.41
CA ASP A 251 -10.53 12.90 14.24
C ASP A 251 -9.07 12.47 14.03
N LEU A 252 -8.80 11.17 14.19
CA LEU A 252 -7.49 10.62 13.85
C LEU A 252 -7.29 10.65 12.33
N VAL A 253 -6.41 11.55 11.87
CA VAL A 253 -5.97 11.64 10.49
C VAL A 253 -4.55 11.11 10.39
N ILE A 254 -4.31 10.14 9.51
CA ILE A 254 -2.99 9.55 9.27
C ILE A 254 -2.57 9.80 7.83
N HIS A 255 -1.40 10.42 7.67
CA HIS A 255 -0.76 10.65 6.39
C HIS A 255 0.50 9.81 6.22
N ASN A 256 0.60 9.11 5.09
CA ASN A 256 1.78 8.37 4.70
C ASN A 256 2.58 9.14 3.63
N TYR A 257 3.83 9.52 3.94
CA TYR A 257 4.76 10.19 3.04
C TYR A 257 5.84 9.25 2.47
N GLY A 258 5.55 7.95 2.47
CA GLY A 258 6.43 6.87 2.04
C GLY A 258 6.92 6.03 3.22
N PRO A 259 7.64 4.94 2.92
CA PRO A 259 8.03 3.98 3.95
C PRO A 259 8.79 4.63 5.12
N GLY A 260 8.34 4.32 6.33
CA GLY A 260 8.90 4.84 7.59
C GLY A 260 8.63 6.33 7.85
N ARG A 261 7.71 6.97 7.10
CA ARG A 261 7.34 8.37 7.25
C ARG A 261 5.84 8.53 7.36
N ILE A 262 5.33 8.23 8.55
CA ILE A 262 3.92 8.35 8.88
C ILE A 262 3.76 9.56 9.80
N MET A 263 2.82 10.43 9.47
CA MET A 263 2.40 11.53 10.32
C MET A 263 0.95 11.30 10.74
N ALA A 264 0.65 11.51 12.01
CA ALA A 264 -0.69 11.38 12.54
C ALA A 264 -1.07 12.66 13.27
N SER A 265 -2.31 13.10 13.11
CA SER A 265 -2.94 14.13 13.95
C SER A 265 -4.20 13.55 14.57
N ILE A 266 -4.40 13.79 15.86
CA ILE A 266 -5.58 13.31 16.60
C ILE A 266 -6.07 14.39 17.54
N HIS A 267 -7.36 14.45 17.78
CA HIS A 267 -7.93 15.32 18.81
C HIS A 267 -8.08 14.53 20.12
N ALA A 268 -7.69 15.15 21.23
CA ALA A 268 -7.82 14.60 22.56
C ALA A 268 -8.70 15.51 23.41
N GLU A 269 -9.80 14.95 23.92
CA GLU A 269 -10.73 15.64 24.79
C GLU A 269 -10.15 15.79 26.19
N ILE A 270 -10.05 17.04 26.67
CA ILE A 270 -9.44 17.39 27.96
C ILE A 270 -10.36 18.29 28.81
N PRO A 271 -10.31 18.24 30.14
CA PRO A 271 -11.10 19.15 30.99
C PRO A 271 -10.74 20.61 30.75
N ALA A 272 -11.74 21.48 30.50
CA ALA A 272 -11.51 22.91 30.28
C ALA A 272 -10.97 23.69 31.50
N ASP A 273 -11.08 23.11 32.70
CA ASP A 273 -10.63 23.71 33.96
C ASP A 273 -9.21 23.30 34.39
N ILE A 274 -8.56 22.42 33.62
CA ILE A 274 -7.19 22.00 33.90
C ILE A 274 -6.18 23.13 33.61
N ASN A 275 -5.08 23.16 34.37
CA ASN A 275 -4.00 24.09 34.08
C ASN A 275 -3.36 23.77 32.72
N ILE A 276 -3.27 24.77 31.85
CA ILE A 276 -2.75 24.64 30.48
C ILE A 276 -1.33 24.05 30.43
N MET A 277 -0.45 24.41 31.37
CA MET A 277 0.92 23.88 31.41
C MET A 277 0.93 22.42 31.84
N THR A 278 0.04 22.04 32.76
CA THR A 278 -0.09 20.66 33.20
C THR A 278 -0.54 19.76 32.06
N ILE A 279 -1.62 20.13 31.37
CA ILE A 279 -2.12 19.32 30.26
C ILE A 279 -1.17 19.32 29.06
N HIS A 280 -0.54 20.45 28.74
CA HIS A 280 0.49 20.49 27.69
C HIS A 280 1.65 19.52 27.97
N ASN A 281 2.09 19.39 29.23
CA ASN A 281 3.16 18.44 29.59
C ASN A 281 2.73 16.98 29.43
N ILE A 282 1.47 16.67 29.69
CA ILE A 282 0.89 15.33 29.48
C ILE A 282 0.86 15.03 27.98
N ILE A 283 0.34 15.97 27.19
CA ILE A 283 0.25 15.84 25.73
C ILE A 283 1.63 15.72 25.07
N ASP A 284 2.60 16.57 25.43
CA ASP A 284 3.98 16.49 24.91
C ASP A 284 4.65 15.15 25.24
N SER A 285 4.34 14.58 26.42
CA SER A 285 4.84 13.26 26.80
C SER A 285 4.17 12.16 25.97
N ALA A 286 2.84 12.24 25.76
CA ALA A 286 2.10 11.32 24.91
C ALA A 286 2.59 11.36 23.45
N GLU A 287 2.71 12.54 22.86
CA GLU A 287 3.26 12.73 21.51
C GLU A 287 4.63 12.07 21.37
N ARG A 288 5.57 12.36 22.28
CA ARG A 288 6.94 11.85 22.23
C ARG A 288 7.01 10.33 22.38
N GLU A 289 6.33 9.78 23.39
CA GLU A 289 6.41 8.36 23.72
C GLU A 289 5.71 7.49 22.66
N ILE A 290 4.53 7.90 22.20
CA ILE A 290 3.78 7.21 21.16
C ILE A 290 4.54 7.30 19.82
N SER A 291 5.08 8.48 19.48
CA SER A 291 5.87 8.67 18.27
C SER A 291 7.10 7.74 18.23
N GLN A 292 7.82 7.61 19.34
CA GLN A 292 8.98 6.72 19.44
C GLN A 292 8.60 5.24 19.36
N LYS A 293 7.49 4.86 20.00
CA LYS A 293 7.05 3.47 20.07
C LYS A 293 6.50 2.94 18.74
N LEU A 294 5.75 3.76 18.01
CA LEU A 294 5.10 3.38 16.76
C LEU A 294 5.88 3.81 15.51
N GLY A 295 6.88 4.68 15.64
CA GLY A 295 7.59 5.25 14.49
C GLY A 295 6.70 6.18 13.65
N VAL A 296 5.78 6.89 14.31
CA VAL A 296 4.90 7.90 13.70
C VAL A 296 5.32 9.28 14.21
N TYR A 297 5.07 10.33 13.44
CA TYR A 297 5.13 11.70 13.93
C TYR A 297 3.72 12.11 14.37
N LEU A 298 3.42 11.95 15.66
CA LEU A 298 2.11 12.24 16.23
C LEU A 298 2.04 13.71 16.69
N VAL A 299 0.96 14.38 16.32
CA VAL A 299 0.56 15.68 16.87
C VAL A 299 -0.83 15.51 17.49
N VAL A 300 -1.01 15.96 18.72
CA VAL A 300 -2.28 15.87 19.44
C VAL A 300 -2.85 17.27 19.60
N HIS A 301 -4.00 17.52 18.99
CA HIS A 301 -4.78 18.70 19.25
C HIS A 301 -5.50 18.56 20.59
N MET A 302 -5.32 19.53 21.48
CA MET A 302 -6.07 19.60 22.73
C MET A 302 -7.46 20.17 22.44
N ASP A 303 -8.51 19.39 22.71
CA ASP A 303 -9.89 19.83 22.58
C ASP A 303 -10.55 19.96 23.95
N PRO A 304 -10.70 21.20 24.49
CA PRO A 304 -11.25 21.40 25.82
C PRO A 304 -12.76 21.14 25.86
N VAL A 305 -13.15 20.12 26.62
CA VAL A 305 -14.56 19.84 26.93
C VAL A 305 -14.99 20.63 28.16
N SER A 306 -16.15 21.27 28.03
CA SER A 306 -16.76 22.07 29.12
C SER A 306 -17.04 21.20 30.34
N VAL A 307 -16.79 21.73 31.53
CA VAL A 307 -17.14 21.06 32.79
C VAL A 307 -18.65 20.77 32.79
N ASP A 308 -19.03 19.51 33.04
CA ASP A 308 -20.42 19.08 33.07
C ASP A 308 -21.22 19.89 34.11
N THR A 309 -22.00 20.85 33.64
CA THR A 309 -23.08 21.46 34.43
C THR A 309 -24.33 20.59 34.30
N ASP A 310 -25.25 20.66 35.26
CA ASP A 310 -26.53 19.93 35.19
C ASP A 310 -27.30 20.25 33.89
N GLU A 311 -27.17 21.48 33.38
CA GLU A 311 -27.75 21.91 32.11
C GLU A 311 -27.07 21.23 30.91
N ILE A 312 -25.73 21.18 30.87
CA ILE A 312 -24.98 20.52 29.79
C ILE A 312 -25.27 19.02 29.78
N SER A 313 -25.29 18.38 30.95
CA SER A 313 -25.54 16.94 31.08
C SER A 313 -26.96 16.55 30.68
N SER A 314 -27.96 17.37 31.05
CA SER A 314 -29.35 17.16 30.61
C SER A 314 -29.53 17.40 29.12
N THR A 315 -28.89 18.43 28.55
CA THR A 315 -28.92 18.70 27.11
C THR A 315 -28.24 17.58 26.32
N ARG A 316 -27.09 17.09 26.78
CA ARG A 316 -26.38 15.96 26.13
C ARG A 316 -27.25 14.70 26.09
N LYS A 317 -27.89 14.33 27.21
CA LYS A 317 -28.82 13.19 27.26
C LYS A 317 -29.99 13.34 26.28
N TYR A 318 -30.53 14.55 26.16
CA TYR A 318 -31.58 14.83 25.20
C TYR A 318 -31.10 14.63 23.75
N ILE A 319 -29.93 15.18 23.40
CA ILE A 319 -29.34 14.97 22.07
C ILE A 319 -29.11 13.49 21.79
N GLU A 320 -28.61 12.72 22.76
CA GLU A 320 -28.46 11.27 22.62
C GLU A 320 -29.79 10.56 22.31
N GLU A 321 -30.89 10.96 22.96
CA GLU A 321 -32.22 10.40 22.68
C GLU A 321 -32.71 10.77 21.29
N VAL A 322 -32.52 12.02 20.87
CA VAL A 322 -32.86 12.47 19.51
C VAL A 322 -32.05 11.70 18.47
N LEU A 323 -30.75 11.57 18.64
CA LEU A 323 -29.86 10.88 17.70
C LEU A 323 -30.17 9.38 17.62
N LYS A 324 -30.58 8.73 18.71
CA LYS A 324 -31.04 7.33 18.71
C LYS A 324 -32.26 7.08 17.81
N SER A 325 -33.07 8.10 17.53
CA SER A 325 -34.21 7.97 16.61
C SER A 325 -33.79 7.85 15.14
N TYR A 326 -32.55 8.22 14.83
CA TYR A 326 -31.97 8.13 13.49
C TYR A 326 -31.08 6.88 13.41
N SER A 327 -31.60 5.80 12.81
CA SER A 327 -30.88 4.52 12.69
C SER A 327 -29.55 4.60 11.92
N ILE A 328 -29.37 5.65 11.14
CA ILE A 328 -28.19 5.92 10.31
C ILE A 328 -27.03 6.53 11.11
N VAL A 329 -27.31 7.10 12.29
CA VAL A 329 -26.30 7.70 13.16
C VAL A 329 -25.60 6.60 13.94
N LYS A 330 -24.27 6.51 13.79
CA LYS A 330 -23.43 5.52 14.50
C LYS A 330 -22.95 6.06 15.84
N SER A 331 -22.48 7.30 15.83
CA SER A 331 -21.95 7.99 17.00
C SER A 331 -22.02 9.50 16.79
N TYR A 332 -21.70 10.27 17.82
CA TYR A 332 -21.52 11.72 17.77
C TYR A 332 -20.38 12.11 18.70
N HIS A 333 -19.71 13.22 18.41
CA HIS A 333 -18.62 13.78 19.23
C HIS A 333 -18.67 15.32 19.21
N ASP A 334 -17.66 15.97 19.80
CA ASP A 334 -17.48 17.44 19.82
C ASP A 334 -18.65 18.22 20.45
N PHE A 335 -19.42 17.58 21.34
CA PHE A 335 -20.58 18.22 21.95
C PHE A 335 -20.19 19.38 22.86
N ARG A 336 -20.60 20.59 22.46
CA ARG A 336 -20.35 21.83 23.20
C ARG A 336 -21.57 22.75 23.20
N VAL A 337 -21.74 23.45 24.30
CA VAL A 337 -22.77 24.49 24.47
C VAL A 337 -22.07 25.82 24.67
N ILE A 338 -22.19 26.74 23.71
CA ILE A 338 -21.51 28.03 23.72
C ILE A 338 -22.53 29.16 23.67
N GLY A 339 -22.48 30.11 24.59
CA GLY A 339 -23.32 31.31 24.53
C GLY A 339 -23.72 31.84 25.89
N ASP A 340 -24.53 32.90 25.88
CA ASP A 340 -25.07 33.51 27.09
C ASP A 340 -26.45 32.93 27.45
N GLU A 341 -27.07 33.38 28.54
CA GLU A 341 -28.39 32.88 28.98
C GLU A 341 -29.51 33.12 27.95
N LYS A 342 -29.32 34.01 26.96
CA LYS A 342 -30.35 34.39 25.99
C LYS A 342 -30.16 33.70 24.64
N HIS A 343 -28.93 33.42 24.25
CA HIS A 343 -28.59 32.77 22.99
C HIS A 343 -27.49 31.74 23.21
N LYS A 344 -27.87 30.45 23.20
CA LYS A 344 -26.92 29.34 23.29
C LYS A 344 -26.84 28.60 21.96
N ASN A 345 -25.63 28.35 21.50
CA ASN A 345 -25.33 27.47 20.38
C ASN A 345 -25.01 26.09 20.92
N ILE A 346 -25.72 25.08 20.41
CA ILE A 346 -25.35 23.68 20.60
C ILE A 346 -24.61 23.25 19.35
N ILE A 347 -23.39 22.76 19.52
CA ILE A 347 -22.55 22.32 18.41
C ILE A 347 -22.09 20.90 18.70
N PHE A 348 -22.18 20.02 17.71
CA PHE A 348 -21.69 18.64 17.76
C PHE A 348 -21.61 18.08 16.36
N ASP A 349 -20.79 17.05 16.22
CA ASP A 349 -20.55 16.38 14.95
C ASP A 349 -21.13 14.96 15.02
N VAL A 350 -21.78 14.53 13.94
CA VAL A 350 -22.53 13.27 13.87
C VAL A 350 -21.90 12.37 12.83
N VAL A 351 -21.55 11.16 13.25
CA VAL A 351 -20.90 10.15 12.40
C VAL A 351 -21.96 9.25 11.78
N VAL A 352 -21.97 9.18 10.44
CA VAL A 352 -22.86 8.33 9.65
C VAL A 352 -22.09 7.37 8.74
N ASP A 353 -22.68 6.24 8.39
CA ASP A 353 -22.06 5.21 7.55
C ASP A 353 -21.96 5.67 6.08
N SER A 354 -20.75 5.71 5.53
CA SER A 354 -20.51 6.15 4.15
C SER A 354 -21.13 5.25 3.09
N ASN A 355 -21.45 3.98 3.40
CA ASN A 355 -22.11 3.08 2.46
C ASN A 355 -23.61 3.38 2.30
N GLU A 356 -24.24 3.95 3.33
CA GLU A 356 -25.65 4.36 3.31
C GLU A 356 -25.83 5.78 2.76
N PHE A 357 -24.73 6.52 2.60
CA PHE A 357 -24.69 7.93 2.26
C PHE A 357 -24.02 8.18 0.90
N THR A 358 -24.81 8.39 -0.15
CA THR A 358 -24.27 8.49 -1.53
C THR A 358 -24.26 9.91 -2.12
N ASN A 359 -24.92 10.91 -1.50
CA ASN A 359 -25.01 12.28 -2.05
C ASN A 359 -25.16 13.37 -0.96
N ASN A 360 -24.54 14.55 -1.20
CA ASN A 360 -24.61 15.75 -0.34
C ASN A 360 -26.04 16.25 0.00
N PHE A 361 -27.04 15.87 -0.78
CA PHE A 361 -28.43 16.25 -0.51
C PHE A 361 -29.02 15.51 0.69
N GLN A 362 -28.58 14.27 0.95
CA GLN A 362 -29.05 13.50 2.10
C GLN A 362 -28.47 14.04 3.43
N SER A 363 -27.28 14.66 3.38
CA SER A 363 -26.58 15.15 4.58
C SER A 363 -27.19 16.47 5.03
N GLU A 364 -27.52 17.33 4.07
CA GLU A 364 -28.28 18.55 4.32
C GLU A 364 -29.66 18.24 4.92
N ASN A 365 -30.39 17.26 4.39
CA ASN A 365 -31.70 16.87 4.95
C ASN A 365 -31.60 16.30 6.37
N LEU A 366 -30.61 15.44 6.64
CA LEU A 366 -30.40 14.89 7.98
C LEU A 366 -30.05 15.99 8.97
N LYS A 367 -29.11 16.87 8.58
CA LYS A 367 -28.72 18.05 9.34
C LYS A 367 -29.93 18.94 9.67
N GLU A 368 -30.73 19.30 8.67
CA GLU A 368 -31.91 20.16 8.84
C GLU A 368 -32.96 19.48 9.74
N SER A 369 -33.15 18.15 9.63
CA SER A 369 -34.05 17.38 10.50
C SER A 369 -33.61 17.40 11.95
N ILE A 370 -32.31 17.21 12.22
CA ILE A 370 -31.75 17.24 13.57
C ILE A 370 -31.86 18.67 14.14
N GLU A 371 -31.45 19.68 13.38
CA GLU A 371 -31.50 21.09 13.80
C GLU A 371 -32.93 21.52 14.14
N ASN A 372 -33.92 21.14 13.32
CA ASN A 372 -35.33 21.42 13.58
C ASN A 372 -35.86 20.68 14.81
N SER A 373 -35.48 19.42 15.01
CA SER A 373 -35.89 18.63 16.18
C SER A 373 -35.38 19.24 17.49
N VAL A 374 -34.15 19.74 17.49
CA VAL A 374 -33.56 20.41 18.66
C VAL A 374 -34.22 21.77 18.89
N LYS A 375 -34.46 22.54 17.83
CA LYS A 375 -35.09 23.87 17.92
C LYS A 375 -36.55 23.83 18.37
N LEU A 376 -37.28 22.76 18.04
CA LEU A 376 -38.65 22.54 18.52
C LEU A 376 -38.72 22.28 20.02
N ALA A 377 -37.77 21.52 20.57
CA ALA A 377 -37.72 21.23 22.00
C ALA A 377 -37.11 22.36 22.82
N HIS A 378 -36.13 23.08 22.26
CA HIS A 378 -35.43 24.17 22.92
C HIS A 378 -35.35 25.42 22.01
N PRO A 379 -36.38 26.29 22.01
CA PRO A 379 -36.46 27.43 21.09
C PRO A 379 -35.35 28.48 21.26
N THR A 380 -34.71 28.50 22.44
CA THR A 380 -33.60 29.38 22.79
C THR A 380 -32.24 28.86 22.34
N TYR A 381 -32.18 27.60 21.87
CA TYR A 381 -30.97 26.97 21.39
C TYR A 381 -30.88 27.06 19.87
N ASN A 382 -29.70 27.43 19.39
CA ASN A 382 -29.34 27.37 17.99
C ASN A 382 -28.46 26.13 17.78
N CYS A 383 -29.01 25.12 17.10
CA CYS A 383 -28.30 23.87 16.83
C CYS A 383 -27.44 24.03 15.57
N ILE A 384 -26.18 23.64 15.66
CA ILE A 384 -25.23 23.64 14.54
C ILE A 384 -24.65 22.22 14.47
N VAL A 385 -24.99 21.48 13.42
CA VAL A 385 -24.56 20.08 13.26
C VAL A 385 -23.64 19.95 12.06
N THR A 386 -22.53 19.23 12.23
CA THR A 386 -21.70 18.75 11.13
C THR A 386 -21.95 17.25 10.95
N ILE A 387 -21.98 16.79 9.70
CA ILE A 387 -22.14 15.37 9.37
C ILE A 387 -20.80 14.84 8.89
N ASP A 388 -20.23 13.91 9.65
CA ASP A 388 -18.99 13.22 9.32
C ASP A 388 -19.27 11.83 8.77
N LEU A 389 -18.56 11.50 7.71
CA LEU A 389 -18.67 10.20 7.06
C LEU A 389 -17.64 9.25 7.67
N GLN A 390 -18.13 8.14 8.23
CA GLN A 390 -17.25 7.05 8.61
C GLN A 390 -16.75 6.36 7.33
N LEU A 391 -15.52 6.69 6.95
CA LEU A 391 -14.77 6.00 5.90
C LEU A 391 -14.13 4.75 6.52
N HIS A 392 -14.34 3.60 5.90
CA HIS A 392 -13.76 2.33 6.36
C HIS A 392 -12.25 2.23 6.08
#